data_AF-N9WJB3-F1
#
_entry.id   AF-N9WJB3-F1
#
_cell.length_a   1.000
_cell.length_b   1.000
_cell.length_c   1.000
_cell.angle_alpha   90.00
_cell.angle_beta   90.00
_cell.angle_gamma   90.00
#
_symmetry.space_group_name_H-M   'P 1'
#
loop_
_entity.id
_entity.type
_entity.pdbx_description
1 polymer ?
#
loop_
_entity_poly.entity_id
_entity_poly.type
_entity_poly.pdbx_seq_one_letter_code
_entity_poly.pdbx_strand_id
1 'polypeptide(L)'
;MKARELCFIAVIASIEAVVFTSFSFILYLECITFTIVVFAMTFQTRQAVLGAVVFTILNLSTQGVAPWSMMYCLIYPLYSLFIGCSRKFLNRHFLALVFTCGFLSFLTGQLVQLPFMLISEKITVIYVLMGLKTSLIQGFMSMALCAICYKPIAAVLNHMERRLQNGKAM
;
A
#
# COMPACT_ATOMS: atom_id res chain seq x y z
N MET A 1 5.49 11.13 -20.95
CA MET A 1 4.47 11.35 -19.91
C MET A 1 3.78 12.66 -20.21
N LYS A 2 2.45 12.71 -20.19
CA LYS A 2 1.70 13.97 -20.35
C LYS A 2 1.59 14.64 -18.97
N ALA A 3 1.54 15.97 -18.91
CA ALA A 3 1.44 16.73 -17.64
C ALA A 3 0.30 16.21 -16.73
N ARG A 4 -0.80 15.77 -17.33
CA ARG A 4 -1.93 15.15 -16.63
C ARG A 4 -1.58 13.87 -15.87
N GLU A 5 -0.74 13.00 -16.44
CA GLU A 5 -0.30 11.75 -15.79
C GLU A 5 0.57 12.05 -14.57
N LEU A 6 1.43 13.07 -14.66
CA LEU A 6 2.22 13.59 -13.54
C LEU A 6 1.32 14.09 -12.41
N CYS A 7 0.30 14.89 -12.72
CA CYS A 7 -0.66 15.34 -11.72
C CYS A 7 -1.39 14.18 -11.04
N PHE A 8 -1.76 13.13 -11.79
CA PHE A 8 -2.37 11.93 -11.21
C PHE A 8 -1.45 11.21 -10.24
N ILE A 9 -0.20 11.00 -10.63
CA ILE A 9 0.81 10.37 -9.77
C ILE A 9 0.98 11.19 -8.49
N ALA A 10 1.04 12.52 -8.60
CA ALA A 10 1.13 13.41 -7.46
C ALA A 10 -0.09 13.31 -6.53
N VAL A 11 -1.31 13.23 -7.08
CA VAL A 11 -2.54 13.07 -6.29
C VAL A 11 -2.57 11.72 -5.57
N ILE A 12 -2.20 10.62 -6.25
CA ILE A 12 -2.11 9.28 -5.64
C ILE A 12 -1.12 9.32 -4.47
N ALA A 13 0.10 9.84 -4.71
CA ALA A 13 1.13 9.95 -3.69
C ALA A 13 0.69 10.82 -2.51
N SER A 14 -0.05 11.91 -2.77
CA SER A 14 -0.57 12.78 -1.71
C SER A 14 -1.62 12.08 -0.85
N ILE A 15 -2.53 11.31 -1.47
CA ILE A 15 -3.53 10.53 -0.72
C ILE A 15 -2.84 9.47 0.13
N GLU A 16 -1.88 8.74 -0.44
CA GLU A 16 -1.07 7.77 0.30
C GLU A 16 -0.34 8.42 1.48
N ALA A 17 0.25 9.60 1.29
CA ALA A 17 0.92 10.35 2.36
C ALA A 17 -0.04 10.78 3.47
N VAL A 18 -1.23 11.27 3.12
CA VAL A 18 -2.26 11.66 4.11
C VAL A 18 -2.74 10.43 4.87
N VAL A 19 -3.06 9.33 4.19
CA VAL A 19 -3.48 8.08 4.84
C VAL A 19 -2.39 7.58 5.80
N PHE A 20 -1.13 7.57 5.36
CA PHE A 20 -0.03 7.15 6.20
C PHE A 20 0.13 8.03 7.45
N THR A 21 0.06 9.35 7.29
CA THR A 21 0.27 10.31 8.39
C THR A 21 -0.93 10.34 9.35
N SER A 22 -2.16 10.39 8.84
CA SER A 22 -3.37 10.46 9.66
C SER A 22 -3.60 9.20 10.49
N PHE A 23 -3.25 8.02 9.97
CA PHE A 23 -3.44 6.75 10.67
C PHE A 23 -2.20 6.25 11.41
N SER A 24 -1.10 7.02 11.41
CA SER A 24 0.20 6.72 12.07
C SER A 24 0.07 6.23 13.51
N PHE A 25 -0.96 6.68 14.25
CA PHE A 25 -1.15 6.35 15.66
C PHE A 25 -1.93 5.05 15.95
N ILE A 26 -2.65 4.48 14.97
CA ILE A 26 -3.57 3.36 15.23
C ILE A 26 -3.41 2.21 14.21
N LEU A 27 -3.56 2.49 12.91
CA LEU A 27 -3.70 1.47 11.85
C LEU A 27 -2.91 1.81 10.57
N TYR A 28 -1.73 2.39 10.72
CA TYR A 28 -1.04 3.01 9.57
C TYR A 28 -0.58 1.99 8.52
N LEU A 29 -0.13 0.82 8.95
CA LEU A 29 0.33 -0.24 8.05
C LEU A 29 -0.84 -0.91 7.33
N GLU A 30 -1.99 -1.13 7.98
CA GLU A 30 -3.17 -1.70 7.31
C GLU A 30 -3.76 -0.72 6.28
N CYS A 31 -3.88 0.56 6.65
CA CYS A 31 -4.51 1.54 5.80
C CYS A 31 -3.67 1.86 4.56
N ILE A 32 -2.34 1.95 4.68
CA ILE A 32 -1.49 2.25 3.53
C ILE A 32 -1.43 1.08 2.55
N THR A 33 -1.30 -0.15 3.05
CA THR A 33 -1.28 -1.36 2.20
C THR A 33 -2.61 -1.54 1.48
N PHE A 34 -3.73 -1.33 2.16
CA PHE A 34 -5.05 -1.30 1.54
C PHE A 34 -5.16 -0.24 0.44
N THR A 35 -4.68 0.97 0.71
CA THR A 35 -4.73 2.08 -0.25
C THR A 35 -3.91 1.76 -1.51
N ILE A 36 -2.71 1.20 -1.36
CA ILE A 36 -1.86 0.74 -2.47
C ILE A 36 -2.57 -0.36 -3.27
N VAL A 37 -3.22 -1.32 -2.61
CA VAL A 37 -3.98 -2.40 -3.27
C VAL A 37 -5.11 -1.82 -4.10
N VAL A 38 -5.89 -0.90 -3.53
CA VAL A 38 -7.01 -0.24 -4.22
C VAL A 38 -6.52 0.54 -5.43
N PHE A 39 -5.45 1.32 -5.29
CA PHE A 39 -4.89 2.09 -6.40
C PHE A 39 -4.28 1.21 -7.50
N ALA A 40 -3.57 0.14 -7.14
CA ALA A 40 -3.03 -0.83 -8.11
C ALA A 40 -4.14 -1.60 -8.85
N MET A 41 -5.28 -1.85 -8.19
CA MET A 41 -6.44 -2.53 -8.79
C MET A 41 -7.35 -1.61 -9.61
N THR A 42 -7.27 -0.30 -9.40
CA THR A 42 -8.13 0.67 -10.11
C THR A 42 -7.37 1.31 -11.26
N PHE A 43 -6.22 1.92 -10.98
CA PHE A 43 -5.44 2.68 -11.96
C PHE A 43 -4.46 1.81 -12.76
N GLN A 44 -3.77 2.43 -13.71
CA GLN A 44 -2.74 1.77 -14.50
C GLN A 44 -1.53 1.46 -13.61
N THR A 45 -0.98 0.25 -13.74
CA THR A 45 0.11 -0.27 -12.89
C THR A 45 1.30 0.68 -12.80
N ARG A 46 1.70 1.27 -13.94
CA ARG A 46 2.78 2.25 -14.00
C ARG A 46 2.52 3.50 -13.15
N GLN A 47 1.28 3.99 -13.13
CA GLN A 47 0.91 5.18 -12.34
C GLN A 47 0.85 4.87 -10.85
N ALA A 48 0.31 3.70 -10.48
CA ALA A 48 0.26 3.26 -9.09
C ALA A 48 1.66 3.03 -8.50
N VAL A 49 2.55 2.37 -9.25
CA VAL A 49 3.94 2.14 -8.80
C VAL A 49 4.70 3.45 -8.64
N LEU A 50 4.57 4.38 -9.60
CA LEU A 50 5.23 5.69 -9.50
C LEU A 50 4.65 6.53 -8.36
N GLY A 51 3.34 6.43 -8.11
CA GLY A 51 2.67 7.06 -6.96
C GLY A 51 3.30 6.58 -5.64
N ALA A 52 3.40 5.25 -5.47
CA ALA A 52 4.02 4.64 -4.30
C ALA A 52 5.49 5.06 -4.13
N VAL A 53 6.28 5.13 -5.22
CA VAL A 53 7.67 5.62 -5.17
C VAL A 53 7.72 7.07 -4.69
N VAL A 54 6.92 7.97 -5.26
CA VAL A 54 6.89 9.38 -4.86
C VAL A 54 6.44 9.51 -3.39
N PHE A 55 5.41 8.78 -2.99
CA PHE A 55 4.95 8.72 -1.60
C PHE A 55 6.08 8.29 -0.65
N THR A 56 6.80 7.20 -0.96
CA THR A 56 7.87 6.71 -0.08
C THR A 56 9.04 7.70 0.06
N ILE A 57 9.38 8.42 -1.01
CA ILE A 57 10.40 9.48 -0.98
C ILE A 57 9.93 10.66 -0.11
N LEU A 58 8.67 11.06 -0.24
CA LEU A 58 8.08 12.10 0.61
C LEU A 58 8.04 11.66 2.07
N ASN A 59 7.70 10.40 2.33
CA ASN A 59 7.67 9.84 3.68
C ASN A 59 9.07 9.80 4.30
N LEU A 60 10.09 9.41 3.54
CA LEU A 60 11.49 9.44 3.96
C LEU A 60 11.95 10.87 4.30
N SER A 61 11.50 11.85 3.51
CA SER A 61 11.87 13.26 3.69
C SER A 61 11.20 13.90 4.91
N THR A 62 9.99 13.46 5.26
CA THR A 62 9.20 14.02 6.36
C THR A 62 9.50 13.35 7.70
N GLN A 63 9.67 12.02 7.73
CA GLN A 63 9.91 11.25 8.95
C GLN A 63 11.39 10.96 9.22
N GLY A 64 12.27 11.28 8.27
CA GLY A 64 13.71 11.04 8.37
C GLY A 64 14.14 9.65 7.88
N VAL A 65 15.46 9.51 7.74
CA VAL A 65 16.10 8.29 7.21
C VAL A 65 16.30 7.29 8.34
N ALA A 66 15.33 6.40 8.49
CA ALA A 66 15.40 5.27 9.40
C ALA A 66 15.42 3.92 8.65
N PRO A 67 15.90 2.83 9.27
CA PRO A 67 15.97 1.52 8.62
C PRO A 67 14.61 1.01 8.10
N TRP A 68 13.52 1.32 8.82
CA TRP A 68 12.15 1.00 8.38
C TRP A 68 11.69 1.87 7.20
N SER A 69 12.04 3.15 7.19
CA SER A 69 11.70 4.07 6.08
C SER A 69 12.37 3.65 4.77
N MET A 70 13.60 3.10 4.84
CA MET A 70 14.26 2.50 3.67
C MET A 70 13.54 1.24 3.19
N MET A 71 13.06 0.39 4.10
CA MET A 71 12.29 -0.80 3.73
C MET A 71 10.97 -0.44 3.05
N TYR A 72 10.25 0.59 3.54
CA TYR A 72 9.03 1.07 2.90
C TYR A 72 9.24 1.50 1.43
N CYS A 73 10.38 2.11 1.14
CA CYS A 73 10.77 2.52 -0.22
C CYS A 73 10.87 1.35 -1.20
N LEU A 74 11.23 0.16 -0.72
CA LEU A 74 11.28 -1.06 -1.53
C LEU A 74 9.94 -1.80 -1.53
N ILE A 75 9.33 -1.97 -0.36
CA ILE A 75 8.16 -2.84 -0.17
C ILE A 75 6.95 -2.29 -0.94
N TYR A 76 6.62 -1.01 -0.78
CA TYR A 76 5.36 -0.46 -1.32
C TYR A 76 5.32 -0.41 -2.86
N PRO A 77 6.38 0.01 -3.57
CA PRO A 77 6.41 -0.09 -5.04
C PRO A 77 6.34 -1.54 -5.53
N LEU A 78 7.02 -2.48 -4.86
CA LEU A 78 6.97 -3.91 -5.21
C LEU A 78 5.56 -4.48 -5.04
N TYR A 79 4.86 -4.09 -3.99
CA TYR A 79 3.48 -4.51 -3.74
C TYR A 79 2.52 -3.98 -4.80
N SER A 80 2.64 -2.69 -5.14
CA SER A 80 1.85 -2.10 -6.23
C SER A 80 2.09 -2.83 -7.56
N LEU A 81 3.34 -3.19 -7.85
CA LEU A 81 3.70 -3.97 -9.05
C LEU A 81 3.10 -5.37 -9.02
N PHE A 82 3.27 -6.10 -7.92
CA PHE A 82 2.77 -7.47 -7.76
C PHE A 82 1.24 -7.56 -7.95
N ILE A 83 0.51 -6.64 -7.31
CA ILE A 83 -0.95 -6.54 -7.42
C ILE A 83 -1.34 -6.12 -8.83
N GLY A 84 -0.63 -5.14 -9.40
CA GLY A 84 -0.84 -4.68 -10.76
C GLY A 84 -0.72 -5.79 -11.81
N CYS A 85 0.30 -6.65 -11.69
CA CYS A 85 0.48 -7.82 -12.55
C CYS A 85 -0.61 -8.88 -12.35
N SER A 86 -1.03 -9.10 -11.10
CA SER A 86 -2.04 -10.10 -10.73
C SER A 86 -3.49 -9.60 -10.85
N ARG A 87 -3.70 -8.36 -11.30
CA ARG A 87 -4.99 -7.67 -11.32
C ARG A 87 -6.10 -8.47 -12.00
N LYS A 88 -5.83 -9.12 -13.14
CA LYS A 88 -6.82 -9.92 -13.88
C LYS A 88 -7.35 -11.09 -13.06
N PHE A 89 -6.49 -11.74 -12.30
CA PHE A 89 -6.84 -12.88 -11.44
C PHE A 89 -7.57 -12.40 -10.17
N LEU A 90 -7.04 -11.37 -9.51
CA LEU A 90 -7.61 -10.81 -8.28
C LEU A 90 -9.00 -10.21 -8.49
N ASN A 91 -9.26 -9.63 -9.67
CA ASN A 91 -10.58 -9.09 -9.98
C ASN A 91 -11.64 -10.19 -10.19
N ARG A 92 -11.21 -11.39 -10.61
CA ARG A 92 -12.09 -12.56 -10.76
C ARG A 92 -12.40 -13.23 -9.41
N HIS A 93 -11.46 -13.18 -8.47
CA HIS A 93 -11.55 -13.80 -7.16
C HIS A 93 -11.46 -12.77 -6.04
N PHE A 94 -12.59 -12.18 -5.65
CA PHE A 94 -12.65 -11.18 -4.57
C PHE A 94 -12.06 -11.69 -3.24
N LEU A 95 -12.31 -12.96 -2.90
CA LEU A 95 -11.72 -13.57 -1.70
C LEU A 95 -10.19 -13.67 -1.79
N ALA A 96 -9.64 -13.93 -2.99
CA ALA A 96 -8.21 -13.92 -3.19
C ALA A 96 -7.64 -12.52 -2.99
N LEU A 97 -8.32 -11.46 -3.44
CA LEU A 97 -7.91 -10.08 -3.21
C LEU A 97 -7.87 -9.71 -1.72
N VAL A 98 -8.91 -10.08 -0.97
CA VAL A 98 -8.96 -9.86 0.48
C VAL A 98 -7.81 -10.60 1.18
N PHE A 99 -7.60 -11.87 0.83
CA PHE A 99 -6.49 -12.65 1.38
C PHE A 99 -5.12 -12.08 1.02
N THR A 100 -4.93 -11.63 -0.22
CA THR A 100 -3.69 -11.02 -0.69
C THR A 100 -3.40 -9.72 0.06
N CYS A 101 -4.42 -8.87 0.28
CA CYS A 101 -4.28 -7.63 1.06
C CYS A 101 -3.86 -7.91 2.52
N GLY A 102 -4.48 -8.90 3.16
CA GLY A 102 -4.12 -9.35 4.50
C GLY A 102 -2.71 -9.91 4.57
N PHE A 103 -2.35 -10.77 3.62
CA PHE A 103 -1.05 -11.41 3.55
C PHE A 103 0.08 -10.40 3.30
N LEU A 104 -0.12 -9.42 2.39
CA LEU A 104 0.85 -8.34 2.17
C LEU A 104 1.00 -7.48 3.42
N SER A 105 -0.09 -7.18 4.14
CA SER A 105 -0.03 -6.43 5.39
C SER A 105 0.75 -7.17 6.47
N PHE A 106 0.49 -8.47 6.63
CA PHE A 106 1.24 -9.34 7.53
C PHE A 106 2.73 -9.37 7.17
N LEU A 107 3.04 -9.56 5.88
CA LEU A 107 4.41 -9.62 5.38
C LEU A 107 5.14 -8.29 5.58
N THR A 108 4.46 -7.15 5.43
CA THR A 108 5.04 -5.82 5.73
C THR A 108 5.44 -5.72 7.20
N GLY A 109 4.56 -6.15 8.12
CA GLY A 109 4.83 -6.14 9.55
C GLY A 109 6.09 -6.94 9.93
N GLN A 110 6.32 -8.07 9.26
CA GLN A 110 7.52 -8.90 9.47
C GLN A 110 8.76 -8.34 8.76
N LEU A 111 8.63 -7.89 7.51
CA LEU A 111 9.75 -7.36 6.72
C LEU A 111 10.33 -6.07 7.29
N VAL A 112 9.49 -5.20 7.86
CA VAL A 112 9.93 -3.96 8.49
C VAL A 112 10.77 -4.21 9.75
N GLN A 113 10.68 -5.40 10.34
CA GLN A 113 11.45 -5.79 11.52
C GLN A 113 12.80 -6.44 11.18
N LEU A 114 12.99 -6.90 9.94
CA LEU A 114 14.28 -7.47 9.47
C LEU A 114 15.50 -6.54 9.61
N PRO A 115 15.41 -5.20 9.44
CA PRO A 115 16.56 -4.33 9.63
C PRO A 115 17.14 -4.38 11.05
N PHE A 116 16.35 -4.79 12.06
CA PHE A 116 16.87 -4.99 13.42
C PHE A 116 17.81 -6.21 13.53
N MET A 117 17.75 -7.14 12.56
CA MET A 117 18.68 -8.27 12.42
C MET A 117 20.13 -7.84 12.23
N LEU A 118 20.34 -6.69 11.58
CA LEU A 118 21.67 -6.12 11.37
C LEU A 118 22.27 -5.50 12.65
N ILE A 119 21.46 -5.28 13.69
CA ILE A 119 21.90 -4.64 14.95
C ILE A 119 22.22 -5.70 16.01
N SER A 120 21.37 -6.74 16.17
CA SER A 120 21.65 -7.85 17.09
C SER A 120 20.72 -9.04 16.86
N GLU A 121 21.27 -10.25 16.72
CA GLU A 121 20.50 -11.48 16.49
C GLU A 121 19.53 -11.80 17.64
N LYS A 122 19.92 -11.58 18.90
CA LYS A 122 19.10 -11.90 20.08
C LYS A 122 17.89 -10.98 20.24
N ILE A 123 18.07 -9.69 19.94
CA ILE A 123 17.00 -8.69 20.00
C ILE A 123 16.00 -8.95 18.88
N THR A 124 16.49 -9.34 17.71
CA THR A 124 15.66 -9.60 16.52
C THR A 124 14.71 -10.77 16.71
N VAL A 125 15.14 -11.88 17.32
CA VAL A 125 14.26 -13.02 17.59
C VAL A 125 13.10 -12.63 18.50
N ILE A 126 13.36 -11.78 19.51
CA ILE A 126 12.32 -11.28 20.42
C ILE A 126 11.37 -10.32 19.68
N TYR A 127 11.90 -9.42 18.85
CA TYR A 127 11.07 -8.50 18.06
C TYR A 127 10.22 -9.21 17.01
N VAL A 128 10.74 -10.26 16.37
CA VAL A 128 9.99 -11.10 15.43
C VAL A 128 8.89 -11.88 16.15
N LEU A 129 9.16 -12.44 17.34
CA LEU A 129 8.16 -13.15 18.15
C LEU A 129 7.05 -12.21 18.65
N MET A 130 7.39 -11.02 19.13
CA MET A 130 6.41 -10.00 19.51
C MET A 130 5.67 -9.46 18.27
N GLY A 131 6.41 -9.25 17.20
CA GLY A 131 5.92 -8.80 15.90
C GLY A 131 4.96 -9.78 15.25
N LEU A 132 5.09 -11.08 15.49
CA LEU A 132 4.19 -12.09 14.96
C LEU A 132 2.76 -11.90 15.47
N LYS A 133 2.61 -11.60 16.78
CA LYS A 133 1.30 -11.35 17.39
C LYS A 133 0.65 -10.10 16.80
N THR A 134 1.40 -9.00 16.70
CA THR A 134 0.89 -7.75 16.14
C THR A 134 0.63 -7.86 14.64
N SER A 135 1.49 -8.55 13.90
CA SER A 135 1.35 -8.77 12.45
C SER A 135 0.15 -9.65 12.11
N LEU A 136 -0.17 -10.66 12.93
CA LEU A 136 -1.37 -11.48 12.76
C LEU A 136 -2.65 -10.65 12.92
N ILE A 137 -2.71 -9.82 13.95
CA ILE A 137 -3.82 -8.89 14.18
C ILE A 137 -3.92 -7.91 13.01
N GLN A 138 -2.79 -7.35 12.57
CA GLN A 138 -2.69 -6.44 11.44
C GLN A 138 -3.18 -7.07 10.14
N GLY A 139 -2.78 -8.32 9.85
CA GLY A 139 -3.23 -9.05 8.67
C GLY A 139 -4.75 -9.26 8.68
N PHE A 140 -5.32 -9.63 9.83
CA PHE A 140 -6.76 -9.82 9.96
C PHE A 140 -7.54 -8.50 9.84
N MET A 141 -7.05 -7.42 10.46
CA MET A 141 -7.64 -6.08 10.35
C MET A 141 -7.62 -5.59 8.90
N SER A 142 -6.51 -5.76 8.19
CA SER A 142 -6.42 -5.46 6.75
C SER A 142 -7.39 -6.29 5.90
N MET A 143 -7.59 -7.57 6.23
CA MET A 143 -8.58 -8.40 5.54
C MET A 143 -10.00 -7.88 5.77
N ALA A 144 -10.36 -7.56 7.02
CA ALA A 144 -11.67 -7.02 7.35
C ALA A 144 -11.91 -5.67 6.67
N LEU A 145 -10.93 -4.77 6.73
CA LEU A 145 -10.96 -3.47 6.05
C LEU A 145 -11.13 -3.64 4.55
N CYS A 146 -10.37 -4.56 3.93
CA CYS A 146 -10.48 -4.82 2.50
C CYS A 146 -11.84 -5.42 2.13
N ALA A 147 -12.37 -6.36 2.90
CA ALA A 147 -13.65 -7.00 2.65
C ALA A 147 -14.82 -5.99 2.67
N ILE A 148 -14.79 -5.03 3.60
CA ILE A 148 -15.85 -4.04 3.80
C ILE A 148 -15.68 -2.85 2.85
N CYS A 149 -14.47 -2.26 2.81
CA CYS A 149 -14.23 -0.96 2.19
C CYS A 149 -13.81 -1.04 0.72
N TYR A 150 -13.32 -2.18 0.21
CA TYR A 150 -12.85 -2.27 -1.17
C TYR A 150 -13.94 -1.96 -2.19
N LYS A 151 -15.12 -2.58 -2.06
CA LYS A 151 -16.22 -2.41 -3.03
C LYS A 151 -16.72 -0.96 -3.14
N PRO A 152 -17.06 -0.25 -2.04
CA PRO A 152 -17.53 1.13 -2.15
C PRO A 152 -16.44 2.07 -2.68
N ILE A 153 -15.19 1.91 -2.23
CA ILE A 153 -14.09 2.79 -2.63
C ILE A 153 -13.71 2.56 -4.10
N ALA A 154 -13.63 1.30 -4.55
CA ALA A 154 -13.37 0.97 -5.94
C ALA A 154 -14.49 1.47 -6.86
N ALA A 155 -15.75 1.44 -6.43
CA ALA A 155 -16.86 1.98 -7.22
C ALA A 155 -16.72 3.50 -7.46
N VAL A 156 -16.37 4.26 -6.41
CA VAL A 156 -16.15 5.72 -6.50
C VAL A 156 -14.94 6.03 -7.38
N LEU A 157 -13.81 5.34 -7.18
CA LEU A 157 -12.60 5.55 -7.97
C LEU A 157 -12.78 5.22 -9.45
N ASN A 158 -13.45 4.10 -9.76
CA ASN A 158 -13.78 3.75 -11.15
C ASN A 158 -14.71 4.79 -11.80
N HIS A 159 -15.66 5.34 -11.05
CA HIS A 159 -16.53 6.42 -11.56
C HIS A 159 -15.75 7.69 -11.87
N MET A 160 -14.82 8.07 -10.99
CA MET A 160 -13.92 9.20 -11.20
C MET A 160 -13.00 8.97 -12.41
N GLU A 161 -12.41 7.79 -12.54
CA GLU A 161 -11.55 7.45 -13.68
C GLU A 161 -12.32 7.53 -15.00
N ARG A 162 -13.53 6.96 -15.07
CA ARG A 162 -14.39 7.03 -16.26
C ARG A 162 -14.74 8.46 -16.64
N ARG A 163 -15.08 9.33 -15.68
CA ARG A 163 -15.34 10.75 -15.96
C ARG A 163 -14.11 11.47 -16.50
N LEU A 164 -12.93 11.18 -15.96
CA LEU A 164 -11.68 11.72 -16.48
C LEU A 164 -11.36 11.20 -17.89
N GLN A 165 -11.63 9.93 -18.19
CA GLN A 165 -11.43 9.38 -19.53
C GLN A 165 -12.45 9.95 -20.53
N ASN A 166 -13.71 10.15 -20.14
CA ASN A 166 -14.74 10.74 -20.99
C ASN A 166 -14.48 12.23 -21.29
N GLY A 167 -13.88 12.96 -20.35
CA GLY A 167 -13.36 14.32 -20.63
C GLY A 167 -12.12 14.35 -21.56
N LYS A 168 -11.70 13.22 -22.15
CA LYS A 168 -10.77 13.18 -23.29
C LYS A 168 -11.48 13.16 -24.64
N ALA A 169 -12.78 12.90 -24.67
CA ALA A 169 -13.59 12.77 -25.89
C ALA A 169 -14.36 14.05 -26.26
N MET A 170 -14.24 15.09 -25.43
CA MET A 170 -14.71 16.45 -25.67
C MET A 170 -13.50 17.37 -25.77
#